data_AF-A0A967HHC8-F1
#
_entry.id   AF-A0A967HHC8-F1
#
_cell.length_a   1.000
_cell.length_b   1.000
_cell.length_c   1.000
_cell.angle_alpha   90.00
_cell.angle_beta   90.00
_cell.angle_gamma   90.00
#
_symmetry.space_group_name_H-M   'P 1'
#
loop_
_entity.id
_entity.type
_entity.pdbx_description
1 polymer ?
#
loop_
_entity_poly.entity_id
_entity_poly.type
_entity_poly.pdbx_seq_one_letter_code
_entity_poly.pdbx_strand_id
1 'polypeptide(L)'
;QMERITRTFTERIHNFIGPNEDIPAPDVNTDGQVMAWIVDEYSKFAGFTPAVVTGKPLDVGGSPGRESATGRGVAFVTERAAADYGIELESATVAIQ
;
A
#
# COMPACT_ATOMS: atom_id res chain seq x y z
N GLN A 1 9.87 -1.16 18.87
CA GLN A 1 8.76 -0.36 19.43
C GLN A 1 7.60 -0.23 18.44
N MET A 2 7.85 0.02 17.15
CA MET A 2 6.82 0.14 16.12
C MET A 2 5.90 -1.09 16.01
N GLU A 3 6.48 -2.30 16.04
CA GLU A 3 5.70 -3.55 16.03
C GLU A 3 4.68 -3.60 17.17
N ARG A 4 5.11 -3.36 18.42
CA ARG A 4 4.22 -3.35 19.59
C ARG A 4 3.06 -2.37 19.40
N ILE A 5 3.35 -1.17 18.92
CA ILE A 5 2.31 -0.15 18.68
C ILE A 5 1.34 -0.61 17.59
N THR A 6 1.87 -1.15 16.48
CA THR A 6 1.07 -1.68 15.36
C THR A 6 0.12 -2.77 15.82
N ARG A 7 0.62 -3.70 16.65
CA ARG A 7 -0.17 -4.80 17.20
C ARG A 7 -1.26 -4.29 18.13
N THR A 8 -0.92 -3.47 19.13
CA THR A 8 -1.91 -2.87 20.03
C THR A 8 -2.94 -2.01 19.30
N PHE A 9 -2.54 -1.33 18.22
CA PHE A 9 -3.48 -0.61 17.37
C PHE A 9 -4.44 -1.56 16.66
N THR A 10 -3.92 -2.62 16.04
CA THR A 10 -4.72 -3.65 15.36
C THR A 10 -5.72 -4.31 16.31
N GLU A 11 -5.30 -4.67 17.52
CA GLU A 11 -6.18 -5.20 18.59
C GLU A 11 -7.36 -4.26 18.88
N ARG A 12 -7.17 -2.93 18.80
CA ARG A 12 -8.24 -1.96 19.07
C ARG A 12 -9.21 -1.76 17.90
N ILE A 13 -8.76 -2.03 16.67
CA ILE A 13 -9.55 -1.76 15.46
C ILE A 13 -10.04 -3.02 14.73
N HIS A 14 -9.66 -4.23 15.17
CA HIS A 14 -9.96 -5.48 14.45
C HIS A 14 -11.45 -5.72 14.15
N ASN A 15 -12.37 -5.17 14.97
CA ASN A 15 -13.81 -5.27 14.75
C ASN A 15 -14.36 -4.28 13.71
N PHE A 16 -13.51 -3.41 13.16
CA PHE A 16 -13.87 -2.40 12.16
C PHE A 16 -13.17 -2.61 10.82
N ILE A 17 -12.27 -3.59 10.72
CA ILE A 17 -11.52 -3.89 9.50
C ILE A 17 -11.74 -5.34 9.10
N GLY A 18 -11.71 -5.60 7.79
CA GLY A 18 -11.95 -6.92 7.24
C GLY A 18 -11.98 -6.91 5.72
N PRO A 19 -11.82 -8.07 5.05
CA PRO A 19 -11.76 -8.15 3.59
C PRO A 19 -12.97 -7.60 2.85
N ASN A 20 -14.13 -7.50 3.51
CA ASN A 20 -15.38 -7.00 2.95
C ASN A 20 -15.97 -5.83 3.74
N GLU A 21 -15.16 -5.19 4.60
CA GLU A 21 -15.60 -4.09 5.47
C GLU A 21 -14.73 -2.86 5.21
N ASP A 22 -13.51 -2.86 5.74
CA ASP A 22 -12.49 -1.84 5.52
C ASP A 22 -11.11 -2.50 5.42
N ILE A 23 -10.33 -2.12 4.41
CA ILE A 23 -9.05 -2.75 4.05
C ILE A 23 -7.94 -1.69 4.15
N PRO A 24 -7.23 -1.59 5.28
CA PRO A 24 -6.12 -0.65 5.43
C PRO A 24 -4.97 -0.89 4.44
N ALA A 25 -4.14 0.13 4.27
CA ALA A 25 -2.97 0.12 3.39
C ALA A 25 -1.81 0.95 4.00
N PRO A 26 -0.57 0.82 3.49
CA PRO A 26 0.53 1.68 3.92
C PRO A 26 0.37 3.11 3.43
N ASP A 27 0.77 4.05 4.28
CA ASP A 27 0.94 5.48 4.03
C ASP A 27 2.27 6.00 4.65
N VAL A 28 2.46 7.32 4.74
CA VAL A 28 3.64 7.97 5.33
C VAL A 28 3.95 7.36 6.70
N ASN A 29 5.21 6.98 6.91
CA ASN A 29 5.73 6.29 8.10
C ASN A 29 5.29 4.83 8.30
N THR A 30 4.65 4.22 7.31
CA THR A 30 4.31 2.78 7.32
C THR A 30 4.70 2.13 6.00
N ASP A 31 4.90 0.81 6.03
CA ASP A 31 5.40 0.05 4.89
C ASP A 31 4.84 -1.38 4.90
N GLY A 32 5.39 -2.24 4.03
CA GLY A 32 5.00 -3.64 3.98
C GLY A 32 5.26 -4.39 5.29
N GLN A 33 6.31 -4.07 6.04
CA GLN A 33 6.59 -4.72 7.32
C GLN A 33 5.49 -4.40 8.35
N VAL A 34 5.01 -3.15 8.37
CA VAL A 34 3.86 -2.77 9.20
C VAL A 34 2.62 -3.56 8.80
N MET A 35 2.33 -3.69 7.50
CA MET A 35 1.17 -4.47 7.03
C MET A 35 1.29 -5.95 7.38
N ALA A 36 2.48 -6.53 7.35
CA ALA A 36 2.71 -7.91 7.77
C ALA A 36 2.37 -8.10 9.26
N TRP A 37 2.71 -7.14 10.13
CA TRP A 37 2.30 -7.19 11.53
C TRP A 37 0.79 -7.05 11.72
N ILE A 38 0.11 -6.24 10.90
CA ILE A 38 -1.35 -6.13 10.95
C ILE A 38 -2.01 -7.46 10.56
N VAL A 39 -1.56 -8.10 9.47
CA VAL A 39 -2.07 -9.44 9.09
C VAL A 39 -1.87 -10.44 10.21
N ASP A 40 -0.67 -10.52 10.76
CA ASP A 40 -0.31 -11.46 11.82
C ASP A 40 -1.17 -11.25 13.07
N GLU A 41 -1.34 -10.00 13.51
CA GLU A 41 -2.13 -9.67 14.69
C GLU A 41 -3.63 -9.90 14.46
N TYR A 42 -4.17 -9.45 13.33
CA TYR A 42 -5.57 -9.66 12.96
C TYR A 42 -5.90 -11.16 12.85
N SER A 43 -4.95 -11.97 12.40
CA SER A 43 -5.13 -13.42 12.24
C SER A 43 -5.41 -14.16 13.55
N LYS A 44 -5.07 -13.57 14.70
CA LYS A 44 -5.43 -14.13 16.02
C LYS A 44 -6.93 -14.08 16.29
N PHE A 45 -7.66 -13.15 15.67
CA PHE A 45 -9.09 -12.93 15.88
C PHE A 45 -9.95 -13.58 14.80
N ALA A 46 -9.49 -13.56 13.54
CA ALA A 46 -10.29 -13.98 12.37
C ALA A 46 -9.67 -15.16 11.59
N GLY A 47 -8.58 -15.76 12.08
CA GLY A 47 -7.80 -16.72 11.31
C GLY A 47 -6.97 -16.05 10.20
N PHE A 48 -6.13 -16.82 9.51
CA PHE A 48 -5.22 -16.28 8.50
C PHE A 48 -5.98 -15.62 7.34
N THR A 49 -6.01 -14.28 7.37
CA THR A 49 -6.84 -13.46 6.48
C THR A 49 -5.98 -12.39 5.79
N PRO A 50 -5.17 -12.76 4.79
CA PRO A 50 -4.22 -11.84 4.17
C PRO A 50 -4.90 -10.67 3.44
N ALA A 51 -6.17 -10.82 3.04
CA ALA A 51 -6.94 -9.76 2.37
C ALA A 51 -7.37 -8.60 3.29
N VAL A 52 -7.12 -8.69 4.61
CA VAL A 52 -7.47 -7.62 5.57
C VAL A 52 -6.70 -6.32 5.32
N VAL A 53 -5.51 -6.37 4.72
CA VAL A 53 -4.73 -5.18 4.34
C VAL A 53 -4.10 -5.33 2.97
N THR A 54 -3.82 -4.22 2.29
CA THR A 54 -3.02 -4.20 1.05
C THR A 54 -1.57 -3.76 1.32
N GLY A 55 -0.71 -3.74 0.30
CA GLY A 55 0.67 -3.26 0.44
C GLY A 55 1.62 -4.17 1.23
N LYS A 56 1.23 -5.42 1.46
CA LYS A 56 2.01 -6.45 2.14
C LYS A 56 3.24 -6.90 1.32
N PRO A 57 4.28 -7.48 1.95
CA PRO A 57 5.36 -8.20 1.27
C PRO A 57 4.82 -9.37 0.45
N LEU A 58 5.56 -9.78 -0.57
CA LEU A 58 5.17 -10.89 -1.45
C LEU A 58 4.94 -12.19 -0.67
N ASP A 59 5.80 -12.45 0.32
CA ASP A 59 5.77 -13.69 1.13
C ASP A 59 4.47 -13.88 1.94
N VAL A 60 3.70 -12.80 2.15
CA VAL A 60 2.43 -12.82 2.90
C VAL A 60 1.24 -12.36 2.06
N GLY A 61 1.31 -12.58 0.74
CA GLY A 61 0.21 -12.29 -0.19
C GLY A 61 0.19 -10.86 -0.72
N GLY A 62 1.37 -10.22 -0.81
CA GLY A 62 1.56 -8.96 -1.53
C GLY A 62 1.43 -9.11 -3.04
N SER A 63 1.18 -8.00 -3.73
CA SER A 63 1.12 -7.97 -5.19
C SER A 63 2.47 -7.58 -5.79
N PRO A 64 2.97 -8.29 -6.82
CA PRO A 64 4.11 -7.85 -7.62
C PRO A 64 3.90 -6.44 -8.16
N GLY A 65 4.96 -5.63 -8.14
CA GLY A 65 4.92 -4.26 -8.64
C GLY A 65 4.23 -3.24 -7.74
N ARG A 66 3.67 -3.61 -6.58
CA ARG A 66 3.00 -2.65 -5.67
C ARG A 66 3.87 -1.43 -5.34
N GLU A 67 5.14 -1.66 -5.05
CA GLU A 67 6.08 -0.59 -4.63
C GLU A 67 6.20 0.53 -5.68
N SER A 68 6.21 0.17 -6.95
CA SER A 68 6.33 1.12 -8.08
C SER A 68 4.99 1.51 -8.69
N ALA A 69 3.86 1.00 -8.17
CA ALA A 69 2.54 1.17 -8.79
C ALA A 69 2.14 2.63 -8.90
N THR A 70 2.28 3.41 -7.82
CA THR A 70 1.92 4.84 -7.82
C THR A 70 2.80 5.64 -8.78
N GLY A 71 4.12 5.45 -8.75
CA GLY A 71 5.05 6.14 -9.66
C GLY A 71 4.82 5.77 -11.13
N ARG A 72 4.58 4.50 -11.44
CA ARG A 72 4.20 4.08 -12.80
C ARG A 72 2.88 4.69 -13.26
N GLY A 73 1.88 4.75 -12.38
CA GLY A 73 0.60 5.39 -12.66
C GLY A 73 0.77 6.87 -13.02
N VAL A 74 1.53 7.61 -12.21
CA VAL A 74 1.85 9.03 -12.48
C VAL A 74 2.57 9.17 -13.82
N ALA A 75 3.56 8.32 -14.12
CA ALA A 75 4.26 8.33 -15.40
C ALA A 75 3.31 8.08 -16.59
N PHE A 76 2.46 7.06 -16.51
CA PHE A 76 1.51 6.73 -17.59
C PHE A 76 0.47 7.82 -17.84
N VAL A 77 -0.01 8.49 -16.79
CA VAL A 77 -0.95 9.61 -16.92
C VAL A 77 -0.22 10.84 -17.48
N THR A 78 1.02 11.10 -17.03
CA THR A 78 1.83 12.21 -17.54
C THR A 78 2.16 12.04 -19.02
N GLU A 79 2.50 10.83 -19.46
CA GLU A 79 2.72 10.50 -20.87
C GLU A 79 1.50 10.80 -21.75
N ARG A 80 0.31 10.39 -21.29
CA ARG A 80 -0.93 10.65 -22.01
C ARG A 80 -1.26 12.14 -22.06
N ALA A 81 -1.13 12.84 -20.93
CA ALA A 81 -1.37 14.27 -20.87
C ALA A 81 -0.38 15.05 -21.76
N ALA A 82 0.90 14.68 -21.74
CA ALA A 82 1.91 15.32 -22.58
C ALA A 82 1.59 15.20 -24.07
N ALA A 83 1.13 14.02 -24.51
CA ALA A 83 0.68 13.82 -25.88
C ALA A 83 -0.51 14.73 -26.26
N ASP A 84 -1.50 14.87 -25.37
CA ASP A 84 -2.67 15.74 -25.60
C ASP A 84 -2.30 17.23 -25.70
N TYR A 85 -1.25 17.66 -25.02
CA TYR A 85 -0.74 19.04 -25.02
C TYR A 85 0.42 19.29 -26.00
N GLY A 86 0.84 18.28 -26.78
CA GLY A 86 1.96 18.40 -27.71
C GLY A 86 3.32 18.63 -27.03
N ILE A 87 3.50 18.10 -25.82
CA ILE A 87 4.74 18.15 -25.05
C ILE A 87 5.55 16.88 -25.32
N GLU A 88 6.77 17.03 -25.82
CA GLU A 88 7.72 15.91 -25.94
C GLU A 88 8.42 15.63 -24.60
N LEU A 89 8.03 14.55 -23.92
CA LEU A 89 8.58 14.21 -22.61
C LEU A 89 10.08 13.90 -22.61
N GLU A 90 10.61 13.38 -23.71
CA GLU A 90 12.02 13.00 -23.83
C GLU A 90 12.97 14.20 -23.76
N SER A 91 12.49 15.39 -24.17
CA SER A 91 13.24 16.64 -24.12
C SER A 91 12.78 17.56 -22.97
N ALA A 92 11.74 17.19 -22.22
CA ALA A 92 11.19 17.98 -21.14
C ALA A 92 12.03 17.89 -19.86
N THR A 93 12.19 19.01 -19.17
CA THR A 93 12.77 19.05 -17.82
C THR A 93 11.68 18.78 -16.78
N VAL A 94 11.89 17.78 -15.92
CA VAL A 94 10.95 17.40 -14.86
C VAL A 94 11.55 17.72 -13.48
N ALA A 95 10.76 18.34 -12.61
CA ALA A 95 11.10 18.53 -11.20
C ALA A 95 10.21 17.65 -10.33
N ILE A 96 10.80 16.93 -9.37
CA ILE A 96 10.12 16.05 -8.42
C ILE A 96 10.51 16.51 -7.02
N GLN A 97 9.52 16.63 -6.13
CA GLN A 97 9.72 16.98 -4.72
C GLN A 97 9.90 15.72 -3.87
#